data_AF-A0AA37W4U3-F1
#
_entry.id   AF-A0AA37W4U3-F1
#
_cell.length_a   1.000
_cell.length_b   1.000
_cell.length_c   1.000
_cell.angle_alpha   90.00
_cell.angle_beta   90.00
_cell.angle_gamma   90.00
#
_symmetry.space_group_name_H-M   'P 1'
#
loop_
_entity.id
_entity.type
_entity.pdbx_description
1 polymer ?
#
loop_
_entity_poly.entity_id
_entity_poly.type
_entity_poly.pdbx_seq_one_letter_code
_entity_poly.pdbx_strand_id
1 'polypeptide(L)'
;MDYVKSKDIIQWIDDENKAAISEVSHNVLYSCLYELHDSKDYQRVEFLRKHEYITDSALLSLLKEAFTSFYDDQSNHPLLDILERYGPDSTAKIDNDLDILYLCHNTFLPTLKRLDAIGIEIDYEQFLSISCESGEKFELDIFNYALDVGKNFSQECLVKTAHGVLDRLDDLSSDDADTSEWVKAFNRLVDAGLDVNGELDGADLETLAELALVSYPEFFNLILENGLSQERLNSFDWQELINDFGLKELAIEHLKTLEAKGFSLPKDDIESLLEKHG
;
A
#
# COMPACT_ATOMS: atom_id res chain seq x y z
N MET A 1 -31.45 35.69 -11.46
CA MET A 1 -31.34 34.57 -10.51
C MET A 1 -30.37 35.05 -9.46
N ASP A 2 -30.85 35.34 -8.25
CA ASP A 2 -29.98 35.77 -7.17
C ASP A 2 -28.99 34.65 -6.83
N TYR A 3 -27.73 35.01 -6.69
CA TYR A 3 -26.66 34.06 -6.41
C TYR A 3 -26.77 33.60 -4.96
N VAL A 4 -27.17 32.34 -4.74
CA VAL A 4 -27.23 31.71 -3.40
C VAL A 4 -25.82 31.71 -2.81
N LYS A 5 -25.66 32.25 -1.59
CA LYS A 5 -24.39 32.27 -0.85
C LYS A 5 -24.45 31.30 0.33
N SER A 6 -23.30 30.89 0.85
CA SER A 6 -23.16 30.02 2.02
C SER A 6 -23.97 30.53 3.23
N LYS A 7 -23.99 31.85 3.47
CA LYS A 7 -24.81 32.48 4.51
C LYS A 7 -26.32 32.25 4.36
N ASP A 8 -26.82 32.15 3.11
CA ASP A 8 -28.23 31.91 2.85
C ASP A 8 -28.56 30.44 3.15
N ILE A 9 -27.64 29.52 2.82
CA ILE A 9 -27.72 28.10 3.16
C ILE A 9 -27.67 27.88 4.67
N ILE A 10 -26.77 28.55 5.40
CA ILE A 10 -26.69 28.49 6.86
C ILE A 10 -28.01 28.91 7.50
N GLN A 11 -28.60 30.02 7.02
CA GLN A 11 -29.91 30.44 7.49
C GLN A 11 -31.00 29.40 7.19
N TRP A 12 -30.97 28.77 6.01
CA TRP A 12 -31.92 27.71 5.67
C TRP A 12 -31.72 26.43 6.49
N ILE A 13 -30.50 26.10 6.89
CA ILE A 13 -30.22 24.99 7.83
C ILE A 13 -30.86 25.33 9.18
N ASP A 14 -30.66 26.56 9.68
CA ASP A 14 -31.20 27.02 10.96
C ASP A 14 -32.74 27.06 10.99
N ASP A 15 -33.34 27.42 9.86
CA ASP A 15 -34.80 27.45 9.67
C ASP A 15 -35.38 26.06 9.31
N GLU A 16 -34.54 25.03 9.23
CA GLU A 16 -34.88 23.69 8.69
C GLU A 16 -35.61 23.73 7.33
N ASN A 17 -35.27 24.70 6.46
CA ASN A 17 -35.90 24.91 5.16
C ASN A 17 -35.36 23.94 4.09
N LYS A 18 -35.73 22.66 4.24
CA LYS A 18 -35.30 21.55 3.38
C LYS A 18 -35.61 21.75 1.90
N ALA A 19 -36.72 22.43 1.59
CA ALA A 19 -37.11 22.70 0.20
C ALA A 19 -36.11 23.64 -0.48
N ALA A 20 -35.74 24.74 0.18
CA ALA A 20 -34.75 25.68 -0.37
C ALA A 20 -33.38 25.01 -0.56
N ILE A 21 -32.94 24.21 0.41
CA ILE A 21 -31.64 23.51 0.34
C ILE A 21 -31.62 22.50 -0.80
N SER A 22 -32.72 21.78 -1.04
CA SER A 22 -32.80 20.78 -2.12
C SER A 22 -32.71 21.35 -3.54
N GLU A 23 -32.94 22.66 -3.71
CA GLU A 23 -32.82 23.37 -4.98
C GLU A 23 -31.40 23.95 -5.20
N VAL A 24 -30.53 23.89 -4.18
CA VAL A 24 -29.16 24.39 -4.26
C VAL A 24 -28.30 23.45 -5.10
N SER A 25 -27.47 24.03 -5.97
CA SER A 25 -26.54 23.22 -6.75
C SER A 25 -25.43 22.64 -5.87
N HIS A 26 -24.95 21.45 -6.25
CA HIS A 26 -23.87 20.74 -5.55
C HIS A 26 -22.63 21.61 -5.31
N ASN A 27 -22.21 22.42 -6.28
CA ASN A 27 -21.04 23.28 -6.13
C ASN A 27 -21.18 24.31 -5.00
N VAL A 28 -22.38 24.87 -4.82
CA VAL A 28 -22.63 25.87 -3.76
C VAL A 28 -22.74 25.18 -2.41
N LEU A 29 -23.35 23.98 -2.34
CA LEU A 29 -23.33 23.16 -1.13
C LEU A 29 -21.90 22.77 -0.73
N TYR A 30 -21.05 22.44 -1.70
CA TYR A 30 -19.65 22.09 -1.46
C TYR A 30 -18.84 23.28 -0.94
N SER A 31 -19.01 24.48 -1.51
CA SER A 31 -18.40 25.70 -0.96
C SER A 31 -18.88 26.00 0.47
N CYS A 32 -20.17 25.83 0.75
CA CYS A 32 -20.71 25.99 2.10
C CYS A 32 -20.13 24.95 3.07
N LEU A 33 -19.96 23.70 2.62
CA LEU A 33 -19.37 22.62 3.40
C LEU A 33 -17.93 22.96 3.86
N TYR A 34 -17.10 23.53 2.98
CA TYR A 34 -15.77 24.03 3.35
C TYR A 34 -15.81 25.13 4.40
N GLU A 35 -16.68 26.13 4.25
CA GLU A 35 -16.82 27.21 5.24
C GLU A 35 -17.26 26.68 6.61
N LEU A 36 -18.16 25.70 6.64
CA LEU A 36 -18.60 25.02 7.87
C LEU A 36 -17.46 24.21 8.49
N HIS A 37 -16.65 23.53 7.67
CA HIS A 37 -15.48 22.80 8.15
C HIS A 37 -14.43 23.73 8.77
N ASP A 38 -14.06 24.80 8.07
CA ASP A 38 -13.07 25.79 8.54
C ASP A 38 -13.49 26.47 9.85
N SER A 39 -14.80 26.74 9.98
CA SER A 39 -15.39 27.29 11.21
C SER A 39 -15.65 26.24 12.30
N LYS A 40 -15.36 24.96 12.05
CA LYS A 40 -15.59 23.81 12.94
C LYS A 40 -17.06 23.62 13.33
N ASP A 41 -17.97 23.99 12.44
CA ASP A 41 -19.41 23.88 12.62
C ASP A 41 -19.93 22.50 12.19
N TYR A 42 -19.47 21.48 12.90
CA TYR A 42 -19.81 20.09 12.61
C TYR A 42 -21.30 19.77 12.82
N GLN A 43 -22.04 20.58 13.57
CA GLN A 43 -23.49 20.41 13.73
C GLN A 43 -24.22 20.67 12.40
N ARG A 44 -23.82 21.71 11.67
CA ARG A 44 -24.41 22.02 10.36
C ARG A 44 -23.88 21.09 9.26
N VAL A 45 -22.63 20.63 9.35
CA VAL A 45 -22.12 19.54 8.48
C VAL A 45 -22.95 18.28 8.66
N GLU A 46 -23.21 17.90 9.92
CA GLU A 46 -24.03 16.73 10.25
C GLU A 46 -25.45 16.87 9.70
N PHE A 47 -26.06 18.05 9.80
CA PHE A 47 -27.38 18.33 9.22
C PHE A 47 -27.39 18.06 7.70
N LEU A 48 -26.38 18.56 6.99
CA LEU A 48 -26.26 18.36 5.54
C LEU A 48 -26.14 16.86 5.19
N ARG A 49 -25.33 16.11 5.93
CA ARG A 49 -25.14 14.67 5.69
C ARG A 49 -26.39 13.85 6.03
N LYS A 50 -27.01 14.12 7.17
CA LYS A 50 -28.25 13.47 7.65
C LYS A 50 -29.39 13.58 6.64
N HIS A 51 -29.44 14.69 5.91
CA HIS A 51 -30.44 14.97 4.90
C HIS A 51 -29.98 14.69 3.46
N GLU A 52 -28.86 13.99 3.30
CA GLU A 52 -28.34 13.53 2.00
C GLU A 52 -28.05 14.68 1.01
N TYR A 53 -27.79 15.89 1.53
CA TYR A 53 -27.40 17.05 0.71
C TYR A 53 -25.91 17.03 0.34
N ILE A 54 -25.12 16.29 1.11
CA ILE A 54 -23.70 16.01 0.85
C ILE A 54 -23.46 14.51 0.99
N THR A 55 -22.41 14.04 0.33
CA THR A 55 -22.07 12.62 0.26
C THR A 55 -20.89 12.27 1.18
N ASP A 56 -20.64 10.98 1.39
CA ASP A 56 -19.45 10.53 2.13
C ASP A 56 -18.17 10.90 1.38
N SER A 57 -18.18 10.91 0.04
CA SER A 57 -17.07 11.42 -0.77
C SER A 57 -16.70 12.86 -0.41
N ALA A 58 -17.71 13.72 -0.22
CA ALA A 58 -17.50 15.11 0.16
C ALA A 58 -16.89 15.25 1.56
N LEU A 59 -17.35 14.42 2.51
CA LEU A 59 -16.79 14.39 3.87
C LEU A 59 -15.38 13.82 3.89
N LEU A 60 -15.10 12.79 3.08
CA LEU A 60 -13.79 12.19 2.95
C LEU A 60 -12.78 13.16 2.33
N SER A 61 -13.18 13.99 1.36
CA SER A 61 -12.30 15.04 0.80
C SER A 61 -11.85 16.04 1.86
N LEU A 62 -12.75 16.52 2.73
CA LEU A 62 -12.37 17.38 3.85
C LEU A 62 -11.41 16.68 4.83
N LEU A 63 -11.65 15.39 5.07
CA LEU A 63 -10.82 14.60 5.98
C LEU A 63 -9.41 14.38 5.40
N LYS A 64 -9.28 14.18 4.08
CA LYS A 64 -8.00 14.07 3.36
C LYS A 64 -7.16 15.35 3.46
N GLU A 65 -7.79 16.53 3.43
CA GLU A 65 -7.09 17.79 3.69
C GLU A 65 -6.51 17.86 5.11
N ALA A 66 -7.19 17.28 6.10
CA ALA A 66 -6.67 17.20 7.46
C ALA A 66 -5.47 16.24 7.55
N PHE A 67 -5.52 15.08 6.87
CA PHE A 67 -4.42 14.10 6.84
C PHE A 67 -3.12 14.66 6.24
N THR A 68 -3.26 15.44 5.17
CA THR A 68 -2.13 16.03 4.45
C THR A 68 -1.53 17.23 5.17
N SER A 69 -2.30 17.87 6.05
CA SER A 69 -1.86 19.06 6.80
C SER A 69 -1.09 18.72 8.08
N PHE A 70 -1.40 17.59 8.72
CA PHE A 70 -0.81 17.18 9.99
C PHE A 70 -0.51 15.67 9.98
N TYR A 71 0.76 15.29 10.17
CA TYR A 71 1.18 13.89 10.35
C TYR A 71 0.87 13.37 11.76
N ASP A 72 -0.39 13.53 12.20
CA ASP A 72 -0.87 13.17 13.53
C ASP A 72 -2.10 12.27 13.43
N ASP A 73 -2.34 11.47 14.48
CA ASP A 73 -3.50 10.58 14.57
C ASP A 73 -4.82 11.36 14.46
N GLN A 74 -5.54 11.15 13.35
CA GLN A 74 -6.84 11.74 13.06
C GLN A 74 -8.02 10.83 13.41
N SER A 75 -7.79 9.76 14.16
CA SER A 75 -8.83 8.80 14.52
C SER A 75 -9.88 9.34 15.47
N ASN A 76 -9.78 10.60 15.92
CA ASN A 76 -10.80 11.30 16.69
C ASN A 76 -11.39 12.51 15.94
N HIS A 77 -11.18 12.60 14.62
CA HIS A 77 -11.67 13.71 13.83
C HIS A 77 -13.21 13.71 13.80
N PRO A 78 -13.91 14.84 14.08
CA PRO A 78 -15.37 14.88 14.15
C PRO A 78 -16.09 14.43 12.88
N LEU A 79 -15.45 14.56 11.71
CA LEU A 79 -16.01 14.07 10.44
C LEU A 79 -16.14 12.54 10.40
N LEU A 80 -15.25 11.79 11.08
CA LEU A 80 -15.39 10.34 11.20
C LEU A 80 -16.65 9.97 11.99
N ASP A 81 -16.95 10.70 13.07
CA ASP A 81 -18.16 10.47 13.86
C ASP A 81 -19.44 10.75 13.06
N ILE A 82 -19.40 11.71 12.13
CA ILE A 82 -20.50 11.99 11.21
C ILE A 82 -20.66 10.86 10.20
N LEU A 83 -19.56 10.39 9.60
CA LEU A 83 -19.56 9.26 8.66
C LEU A 83 -20.13 7.98 9.30
N GLU A 84 -19.72 7.66 10.52
CA GLU A 84 -20.19 6.46 11.25
C GLU A 84 -21.69 6.49 11.57
N ARG A 85 -22.25 7.66 11.87
CA ARG A 85 -23.62 7.79 12.41
C ARG A 85 -24.71 7.48 11.39
N TYR A 86 -24.46 7.75 10.11
CA TYR A 86 -25.48 7.69 9.06
C TYR A 86 -25.29 6.54 8.09
N GLY A 87 -24.24 5.72 8.27
CA GLY A 87 -23.91 4.59 7.41
C GLY A 87 -23.40 5.02 6.02
N PRO A 88 -22.70 4.12 5.31
CA PRO A 88 -22.05 4.45 4.05
C PRO A 88 -23.08 4.74 2.95
N ASP A 89 -22.86 5.79 2.17
CA ASP A 89 -23.61 6.10 0.94
C ASP A 89 -22.95 5.53 -0.34
N SER A 90 -21.87 4.76 -0.17
CA SER A 90 -21.08 4.12 -1.23
C SER A 90 -20.40 5.08 -2.21
N THR A 91 -20.29 6.38 -1.89
CA THR A 91 -19.58 7.34 -2.74
C THR A 91 -18.12 7.55 -2.36
N ALA A 92 -17.75 7.24 -1.11
CA ALA A 92 -16.41 7.43 -0.58
C ALA A 92 -15.47 6.28 -0.96
N LYS A 93 -14.31 6.64 -1.54
CA LYS A 93 -13.25 5.70 -1.92
C LYS A 93 -11.86 6.26 -1.61
N ILE A 94 -10.94 5.35 -1.27
CA ILE A 94 -9.50 5.61 -1.12
C ILE A 94 -8.80 4.69 -2.12
N ASP A 95 -8.60 5.20 -3.33
CA ASP A 95 -8.09 4.50 -4.51
C ASP A 95 -7.11 5.38 -5.33
N ASN A 96 -6.65 6.50 -4.75
CA ASN A 96 -5.71 7.41 -5.37
C ASN A 96 -4.33 7.29 -4.71
N ASP A 97 -3.29 7.19 -5.54
CA ASP A 97 -1.88 7.05 -5.13
C ASP A 97 -1.48 8.05 -4.05
N LEU A 98 -1.87 9.31 -4.19
CA LEU A 98 -1.47 10.38 -3.27
C LEU A 98 -2.15 10.22 -1.90
N ASP A 99 -3.45 9.91 -1.90
CA ASP A 99 -4.21 9.70 -0.67
C ASP A 99 -3.65 8.50 0.11
N ILE A 100 -3.33 7.42 -0.61
CA ILE A 100 -2.79 6.20 -0.02
C ILE A 100 -1.37 6.44 0.47
N LEU A 101 -0.52 7.13 -0.28
CA LEU A 101 0.82 7.51 0.16
C LEU A 101 0.80 8.28 1.49
N TYR A 102 -0.13 9.21 1.67
CA TYR A 102 -0.24 9.95 2.93
C TYR A 102 -0.81 9.11 4.08
N LEU A 103 -1.83 8.29 3.79
CA LEU A 103 -2.48 7.44 4.79
C LEU A 103 -1.66 6.18 5.15
N CYS A 104 -0.69 5.82 4.32
CA CYS A 104 0.21 4.70 4.53
C CYS A 104 1.32 5.10 5.52
N HIS A 105 0.92 5.39 6.76
CA HIS A 105 1.78 5.62 7.90
C HIS A 105 1.14 4.98 9.13
N ASN A 106 1.91 4.30 9.98
CA ASN A 106 1.37 3.58 11.14
C ASN A 106 0.54 4.49 12.08
N THR A 107 0.87 5.79 12.18
CA THR A 107 0.07 6.79 12.91
C THR A 107 -1.38 6.90 12.41
N PHE A 108 -1.64 6.68 11.12
CA PHE A 108 -2.98 6.73 10.53
C PHE A 108 -3.69 5.38 10.55
N LEU A 109 -3.05 4.30 10.99
CA LEU A 109 -3.68 2.97 11.07
C LEU A 109 -5.00 2.98 11.88
N PRO A 110 -5.11 3.68 13.03
CA PRO A 110 -6.39 3.79 13.74
C PRO A 110 -7.48 4.47 12.90
N THR A 111 -7.12 5.50 12.14
CA THR A 111 -8.02 6.18 11.20
C THR A 111 -8.44 5.25 10.07
N LEU A 112 -7.50 4.55 9.43
CA LEU A 112 -7.77 3.60 8.35
C LEU A 112 -8.73 2.50 8.80
N LYS A 113 -8.54 1.95 10.01
CA LYS A 113 -9.44 0.97 10.63
C LYS A 113 -10.85 1.52 10.84
N ARG A 114 -11.00 2.79 11.23
CA ARG A 114 -12.31 3.43 11.33
C ARG A 114 -12.97 3.58 9.95
N LEU A 115 -12.23 4.05 8.96
CA LEU A 115 -12.71 4.23 7.58
C LEU A 115 -13.20 2.90 6.97
N ASP A 116 -12.44 1.82 7.17
CA ASP A 116 -12.84 0.44 6.80
C ASP A 116 -14.12 0.01 7.53
N ALA A 117 -14.18 0.19 8.85
CA ALA A 117 -15.36 -0.17 9.64
C ALA A 117 -16.64 0.61 9.26
N ILE A 118 -16.49 1.83 8.75
CA ILE A 118 -17.58 2.64 8.18
C ILE A 118 -18.08 2.05 6.86
N GLY A 119 -17.26 1.27 6.16
CA GLY A 119 -17.56 0.70 4.84
C GLY A 119 -17.09 1.57 3.68
N ILE A 120 -16.08 2.42 3.88
CA ILE A 120 -15.42 3.14 2.79
C ILE A 120 -14.63 2.13 1.95
N GLU A 121 -14.74 2.22 0.63
CA GLU A 121 -13.99 1.36 -0.29
C GLU A 121 -12.51 1.76 -0.26
N ILE A 122 -11.64 0.80 0.06
CA ILE A 122 -10.20 1.01 0.22
C ILE A 122 -9.46 0.06 -0.73
N ASP A 123 -8.51 0.61 -1.49
CA ASP A 123 -7.60 -0.19 -2.31
C ASP A 123 -6.47 -0.77 -1.44
N TYR A 124 -6.71 -1.96 -0.91
CA TYR A 124 -5.73 -2.66 -0.07
C TYR A 124 -4.53 -3.20 -0.85
N GLU A 125 -4.63 -3.44 -2.17
CA GLU A 125 -3.47 -3.87 -2.97
C GLU A 125 -2.43 -2.74 -3.00
N GLN A 126 -2.92 -1.51 -3.21
CA GLN A 126 -2.03 -0.37 -3.25
C GLN A 126 -1.44 -0.05 -1.87
N PHE A 127 -2.23 -0.09 -0.79
CA PHE A 127 -1.71 0.04 0.58
C PHE A 127 -0.63 -1.00 0.90
N LEU A 128 -0.84 -2.26 0.48
CA LEU A 128 0.13 -3.33 0.69
C LEU A 128 1.46 -2.99 0.02
N SER A 129 1.44 -2.62 -1.27
CA SER A 129 2.66 -2.31 -2.02
C SER A 129 3.37 -1.04 -1.51
N ILE A 130 2.63 0.05 -1.25
CA ILE A 130 3.20 1.32 -0.80
C ILE A 130 3.80 1.22 0.60
N SER A 131 3.28 0.35 1.46
CA SER A 131 3.85 0.12 2.81
C SER A 131 5.28 -0.44 2.79
N CYS A 132 5.76 -0.87 1.62
CA CYS A 132 7.10 -1.41 1.36
C CYS A 132 7.89 -0.64 0.29
N GLU A 133 7.43 0.52 -0.19
CA GLU A 133 8.17 1.30 -1.18
C GLU A 133 9.38 2.02 -0.55
N SER A 134 10.52 1.93 -1.24
CA SER A 134 11.86 2.37 -0.80
C SER A 134 11.89 3.83 -0.32
N GLY A 135 12.42 4.08 0.89
CA GLY A 135 12.54 5.41 1.48
C GLY A 135 12.63 5.40 3.01
N GLU A 136 12.13 6.45 3.67
CA GLU A 136 12.17 6.60 5.14
C GLU A 136 11.08 5.81 5.90
N LYS A 137 10.16 5.12 5.21
CA LYS A 137 8.89 4.68 5.82
C LYS A 137 8.45 3.28 5.40
N PHE A 138 9.06 2.28 6.01
CA PHE A 138 8.54 0.92 5.98
C PHE A 138 7.50 0.75 7.09
N GLU A 139 6.23 0.55 6.73
CA GLU A 139 5.10 0.66 7.66
C GLU A 139 4.49 -0.71 7.94
N LEU A 140 5.21 -1.50 8.74
CA LEU A 140 4.88 -2.90 8.99
C LEU A 140 3.46 -3.12 9.55
N ASP A 141 2.93 -2.21 10.37
CA ASP A 141 1.57 -2.37 10.91
C ASP A 141 0.50 -2.13 9.84
N ILE A 142 0.72 -1.19 8.91
CA ILE A 142 -0.13 -0.98 7.73
C ILE A 142 -0.04 -2.18 6.79
N PHE A 143 1.17 -2.67 6.50
CA PHE A 143 1.40 -3.90 5.72
C PHE A 143 0.59 -5.07 6.28
N ASN A 144 0.76 -5.33 7.58
CA ASN A 144 0.12 -6.42 8.27
C ASN A 144 -1.40 -6.28 8.24
N TYR A 145 -1.91 -5.07 8.46
CA TYR A 145 -3.33 -4.79 8.41
C TYR A 145 -3.90 -5.00 7.01
N ALA A 146 -3.24 -4.49 5.96
CA ALA A 146 -3.68 -4.66 4.57
C ALA A 146 -3.81 -6.14 4.21
N LEU A 147 -2.82 -6.97 4.58
CA LEU A 147 -2.91 -8.44 4.40
C LEU A 147 -4.02 -9.11 5.21
N ASP A 148 -4.31 -8.63 6.42
CA ASP A 148 -5.35 -9.23 7.27
C ASP A 148 -6.76 -9.02 6.70
N VAL A 149 -7.00 -7.87 6.06
CA VAL A 149 -8.32 -7.49 5.53
C VAL A 149 -8.48 -7.81 4.05
N GLY A 150 -7.42 -7.68 3.25
CA GLY A 150 -7.41 -8.00 1.82
C GLY A 150 -7.36 -9.51 1.59
N LYS A 151 -8.22 -10.03 0.70
CA LYS A 151 -8.39 -11.48 0.51
C LYS A 151 -8.07 -12.00 -0.88
N ASN A 152 -7.71 -11.14 -1.83
CA ASN A 152 -7.38 -11.54 -3.20
C ASN A 152 -6.42 -10.52 -3.81
N PHE A 153 -5.13 -10.64 -3.52
CA PHE A 153 -4.11 -9.78 -4.11
C PHE A 153 -3.69 -10.31 -5.48
N SER A 154 -3.52 -9.41 -6.44
CA SER A 154 -2.89 -9.70 -7.72
C SER A 154 -1.43 -10.18 -7.53
N GLN A 155 -0.95 -11.03 -8.44
CA GLN A 155 0.45 -11.46 -8.40
C GLN A 155 1.41 -10.29 -8.61
N GLU A 156 1.03 -9.34 -9.45
CA GLU A 156 1.78 -8.09 -9.65
C GLU A 156 1.97 -7.34 -8.32
N CYS A 157 0.88 -7.14 -7.56
CA CYS A 157 0.95 -6.54 -6.22
C CYS A 157 1.85 -7.34 -5.28
N LEU A 158 1.67 -8.66 -5.19
CA LEU A 158 2.43 -9.51 -4.27
C LEU A 158 3.92 -9.53 -4.60
N VAL A 159 4.28 -9.66 -5.88
CA VAL A 159 5.68 -9.68 -6.34
C VAL A 159 6.34 -8.31 -6.13
N LYS A 160 5.66 -7.21 -6.48
CA LYS A 160 6.14 -5.85 -6.20
C LYS A 160 6.38 -5.62 -4.71
N THR A 161 5.44 -6.07 -3.88
CA THR A 161 5.56 -5.97 -2.42
C THR A 161 6.71 -6.83 -1.90
N ALA A 162 6.90 -8.04 -2.42
CA ALA A 162 8.00 -8.92 -2.05
C ALA A 162 9.37 -8.31 -2.38
N HIS A 163 9.51 -7.62 -3.51
CA HIS A 163 10.69 -6.83 -3.82
C HIS A 163 10.93 -5.76 -2.75
N GLY A 164 9.92 -4.95 -2.40
CA GLY A 164 10.05 -3.95 -1.33
C GLY A 164 10.43 -4.54 0.03
N VAL A 165 9.94 -5.74 0.37
CA VAL A 165 10.36 -6.47 1.58
C VAL A 165 11.83 -6.89 1.52
N LEU A 166 12.32 -7.38 0.37
CA LEU A 166 13.73 -7.74 0.21
C LEU A 166 14.63 -6.52 0.30
N ASP A 167 14.22 -5.40 -0.29
CA ASP A 167 14.92 -4.11 -0.18
C ASP A 167 15.01 -3.65 1.28
N ARG A 168 13.91 -3.75 2.03
CA ARG A 168 13.92 -3.49 3.48
C ARG A 168 14.90 -4.38 4.23
N LEU A 169 14.91 -5.66 3.90
CA LEU A 169 15.75 -6.63 4.59
C LEU A 169 17.25 -6.34 4.36
N ASP A 170 17.63 -5.83 3.20
CA ASP A 170 19.01 -5.40 2.88
C ASP A 170 19.47 -4.18 3.71
N ASP A 171 18.56 -3.24 3.95
CA ASP A 171 18.80 -2.06 4.80
C ASP A 171 18.99 -2.40 6.29
N LEU A 172 18.58 -3.60 6.71
CA LEU A 172 18.60 -4.03 8.11
C LEU A 172 19.83 -4.88 8.43
N SER A 173 20.33 -4.76 9.66
CA SER A 173 21.37 -5.68 10.14
C SER A 173 20.76 -7.07 10.45
N SER A 174 21.46 -8.14 10.09
CA SER A 174 20.96 -9.52 10.21
C SER A 174 20.63 -9.97 11.65
N ASP A 175 21.13 -9.27 12.67
CA ASP A 175 20.90 -9.57 14.10
C ASP A 175 19.81 -8.69 14.76
N ASP A 176 19.06 -7.91 13.97
CA ASP A 176 17.99 -7.05 14.48
C ASP A 176 16.65 -7.81 14.65
N ALA A 177 15.88 -7.44 15.68
CA ALA A 177 14.52 -7.91 15.86
C ALA A 177 13.64 -7.51 14.66
N ASP A 178 13.90 -6.36 14.06
CA ASP A 178 13.19 -5.88 12.88
C ASP A 178 13.38 -6.82 11.67
N THR A 179 14.58 -7.38 11.48
CA THR A 179 14.86 -8.35 10.40
C THR A 179 13.97 -9.59 10.54
N SER A 180 13.78 -10.08 11.77
CA SER A 180 12.91 -11.24 12.01
C SER A 180 11.45 -10.94 11.64
N GLU A 181 10.96 -9.73 11.89
CA GLU A 181 9.60 -9.34 11.54
C GLU A 181 9.42 -9.21 10.02
N TRP A 182 10.39 -8.66 9.30
CA TRP A 182 10.33 -8.57 7.83
C TRP A 182 10.49 -9.93 7.13
N VAL A 183 11.27 -10.85 7.70
CA VAL A 183 11.28 -12.26 7.24
C VAL A 183 9.90 -12.91 7.42
N LYS A 184 9.22 -12.64 8.54
CA LYS A 184 7.83 -13.10 8.73
C LYS A 184 6.90 -12.43 7.73
N ALA A 185 7.06 -11.14 7.46
CA ALA A 185 6.28 -10.41 6.47
C ALA A 185 6.40 -11.04 5.08
N PHE A 186 7.61 -11.41 4.66
CA PHE A 186 7.81 -12.15 3.41
C PHE A 186 7.01 -13.46 3.38
N ASN A 187 7.11 -14.28 4.44
CA ASN A 187 6.36 -15.53 4.51
C ASN A 187 4.85 -15.32 4.53
N ARG A 188 4.36 -14.21 5.10
CA ARG A 188 2.95 -13.84 5.01
C ARG A 188 2.50 -13.52 3.58
N LEU A 189 3.37 -12.98 2.73
CA LEU A 189 3.07 -12.81 1.29
C LEU A 189 2.92 -14.18 0.61
N VAL A 190 3.79 -15.13 0.96
CA VAL A 190 3.69 -16.52 0.47
C VAL A 190 2.37 -17.17 0.91
N ASP A 191 2.00 -17.02 2.19
CA ASP A 191 0.71 -17.51 2.71
C ASP A 191 -0.48 -16.82 2.02
N ALA A 192 -0.33 -15.57 1.60
CA ALA A 192 -1.31 -14.81 0.81
C ALA A 192 -1.34 -15.22 -0.67
N GLY A 193 -0.45 -16.12 -1.10
CA GLY A 193 -0.43 -16.70 -2.44
C GLY A 193 0.63 -16.13 -3.38
N LEU A 194 1.68 -15.48 -2.88
CA LEU A 194 2.81 -15.04 -3.70
C LEU A 194 3.42 -16.24 -4.44
N ASP A 195 3.53 -16.14 -5.76
CA ASP A 195 4.36 -17.05 -6.55
C ASP A 195 5.81 -16.54 -6.53
N VAL A 196 6.68 -17.24 -5.78
CA VAL A 196 8.11 -16.93 -5.74
C VAL A 196 8.83 -17.16 -7.08
N ASN A 197 8.18 -17.85 -8.02
CA ASN A 197 8.62 -18.00 -9.40
C ASN A 197 8.02 -16.93 -10.32
N GLY A 198 7.36 -15.89 -9.79
CA GLY A 198 6.78 -14.80 -10.58
C GLY A 198 7.82 -13.94 -11.31
N GLU A 199 7.36 -13.30 -12.38
CA GLU A 199 8.12 -12.29 -13.13
C GLU A 199 8.07 -10.94 -12.41
N LEU A 200 9.15 -10.16 -12.51
CA LEU A 200 9.21 -8.76 -12.11
C LEU A 200 9.00 -7.88 -13.35
N ASP A 201 7.90 -7.14 -13.39
CA ASP A 201 7.67 -6.17 -14.48
C ASP A 201 8.47 -4.88 -14.21
N GLY A 202 9.16 -4.38 -15.23
CA GLY A 202 9.86 -3.09 -15.20
C GLY A 202 11.13 -3.02 -14.35
N ALA A 203 11.74 -4.15 -13.99
CA ALA A 203 13.03 -4.21 -13.29
C ALA A 203 14.16 -4.67 -14.22
N ASP A 204 15.42 -4.37 -13.85
CA ASP A 204 16.60 -4.84 -14.59
C ASP A 204 16.80 -6.36 -14.45
N LEU A 205 16.14 -7.00 -13.48
CA LEU A 205 16.11 -8.45 -13.27
C LEU A 205 14.68 -8.94 -13.54
N GLU A 206 14.54 -10.01 -14.32
CA GLU A 206 13.24 -10.44 -14.86
C GLU A 206 12.39 -11.20 -13.83
N THR A 207 12.99 -11.69 -12.73
CA THR A 207 12.29 -12.55 -11.77
C THR A 207 12.66 -12.25 -10.32
N LEU A 208 11.73 -12.53 -9.40
CA LEU A 208 11.98 -12.36 -7.95
C LEU A 208 13.16 -13.21 -7.46
N ALA A 209 13.36 -14.37 -8.08
CA ALA A 209 14.47 -15.27 -7.76
C ALA A 209 15.83 -14.73 -8.22
N GLU A 210 15.91 -14.10 -9.40
CA GLU A 210 17.13 -13.43 -9.86
C GLU A 210 17.46 -12.24 -8.98
N LEU A 211 16.46 -11.41 -8.68
CA LEU A 211 16.59 -10.28 -7.76
C LEU A 211 17.14 -10.71 -6.40
N ALA A 212 16.55 -11.74 -5.79
CA ALA A 212 17.02 -12.26 -4.52
C ALA A 212 18.43 -12.87 -4.62
N LEU A 213 18.79 -13.52 -5.73
CA LEU A 213 20.11 -14.13 -5.88
C LEU A 213 21.22 -13.08 -6.04
N VAL A 214 20.95 -12.04 -6.82
CA VAL A 214 21.96 -11.06 -7.24
C VAL A 214 22.02 -9.89 -6.26
N SER A 215 20.89 -9.26 -5.98
CA SER A 215 20.82 -8.04 -5.17
C SER A 215 20.80 -8.36 -3.68
N TYR A 216 20.07 -9.41 -3.27
CA TYR A 216 19.79 -9.72 -1.87
C TYR A 216 20.16 -11.17 -1.45
N PRO A 217 21.38 -11.65 -1.75
CA PRO A 217 21.73 -13.07 -1.59
C PRO A 217 21.52 -13.61 -0.18
N GLU A 218 21.69 -12.78 0.85
CA GLU A 218 21.43 -13.09 2.27
C GLU A 218 20.02 -13.67 2.50
N PHE A 219 19.07 -13.25 1.67
CA PHE A 219 17.65 -13.63 1.77
C PHE A 219 17.21 -14.58 0.66
N PHE A 220 18.10 -15.02 -0.23
CA PHE A 220 17.78 -15.96 -1.31
C PHE A 220 17.20 -17.29 -0.79
N ASN A 221 17.59 -17.71 0.41
CA ASN A 221 17.00 -18.89 1.05
C ASN A 221 15.48 -18.77 1.26
N LEU A 222 14.92 -17.56 1.40
CA LEU A 222 13.47 -17.37 1.49
C LEU A 222 12.77 -17.80 0.19
N ILE A 223 13.34 -17.47 -0.97
CA ILE A 223 12.83 -17.91 -2.27
C ILE A 223 12.94 -19.44 -2.38
N LEU A 224 14.11 -19.97 -2.03
CA LEU A 224 14.40 -21.40 -2.13
C LEU A 224 13.50 -22.27 -1.24
N GLU A 225 13.24 -21.84 0.00
CA GLU A 225 12.41 -22.57 0.96
C GLU A 225 10.92 -22.49 0.62
N ASN A 226 10.49 -21.43 -0.06
CA ASN A 226 9.10 -21.21 -0.46
C ASN A 226 8.78 -21.70 -1.88
N GLY A 227 9.58 -22.62 -2.43
CA GLY A 227 9.20 -23.39 -3.62
C GLY A 227 9.75 -22.89 -4.95
N LEU A 228 10.99 -22.38 -4.96
CA LEU A 228 11.72 -22.16 -6.20
C LEU A 228 11.70 -23.42 -7.08
N SER A 229 11.37 -23.26 -8.35
CA SER A 229 11.25 -24.34 -9.33
C SER A 229 12.48 -24.47 -10.22
N GLN A 230 12.72 -25.68 -10.73
CA GLN A 230 13.78 -25.91 -11.73
C GLN A 230 13.49 -25.17 -13.04
N GLU A 231 12.22 -25.03 -13.42
CA GLU A 231 11.82 -24.31 -14.63
C GLU A 231 12.21 -22.85 -14.55
N ARG A 232 11.93 -22.20 -13.41
CA ARG A 232 12.34 -20.82 -13.16
C ARG A 232 13.86 -20.66 -13.17
N LEU A 233 14.60 -21.55 -12.50
CA LEU A 233 16.06 -21.51 -12.50
C LEU A 233 16.67 -21.69 -13.91
N ASN A 234 16.01 -22.47 -14.77
CA ASN A 234 16.43 -22.65 -16.17
C ASN A 234 16.13 -21.43 -17.05
N SER A 235 15.26 -20.51 -16.61
CA SER A 235 14.96 -19.28 -17.36
C SER A 235 15.99 -18.18 -17.14
N PHE A 236 16.91 -18.34 -16.18
CA PHE A 236 17.89 -17.30 -15.84
C PHE A 236 18.83 -17.02 -17.01
N ASP A 237 18.99 -15.75 -17.37
CA ASP A 237 20.09 -15.31 -18.23
C ASP A 237 21.39 -15.22 -17.43
N TRP A 238 22.03 -16.38 -17.22
CA TRP A 238 23.29 -16.48 -16.48
C TRP A 238 24.40 -15.57 -17.03
N GLN A 239 24.38 -15.26 -18.33
CA GLN A 239 25.36 -14.40 -18.92
C GLN A 239 25.16 -12.95 -18.47
N GLU A 240 23.92 -12.46 -18.51
CA GLU A 240 23.55 -11.13 -18.01
C GLU A 240 23.79 -11.02 -16.49
N LEU A 241 23.28 -11.97 -15.70
CA LEU A 241 23.43 -11.98 -14.24
C LEU A 241 24.90 -11.88 -13.80
N ILE A 242 25.81 -12.61 -14.46
CA ILE A 242 27.23 -12.63 -14.09
C ILE A 242 27.98 -11.41 -14.64
N ASN A 243 27.74 -11.02 -15.89
CA ASN A 243 28.54 -9.99 -16.54
C ASN A 243 28.12 -8.57 -16.14
N ASP A 244 26.81 -8.34 -16.03
CA ASP A 244 26.27 -6.99 -15.91
C ASP A 244 26.01 -6.61 -14.46
N PHE A 245 25.55 -7.57 -13.63
CA PHE A 245 25.32 -7.35 -12.21
C PHE A 245 26.46 -7.86 -11.31
N GLY A 246 27.09 -8.97 -11.72
CA GLY A 246 28.10 -9.65 -10.92
C GLY A 246 27.50 -10.44 -9.75
N LEU A 247 28.05 -11.63 -9.49
CA LEU A 247 27.63 -12.45 -8.36
C LEU A 247 28.48 -12.18 -7.12
N LYS A 248 27.84 -11.79 -6.01
CA LYS A 248 28.49 -11.71 -4.69
C LYS A 248 28.94 -13.12 -4.25
N GLU A 249 29.94 -13.21 -3.36
CA GLU A 249 30.46 -14.49 -2.86
C GLU A 249 29.34 -15.38 -2.29
N LEU A 250 28.42 -14.79 -1.54
CA LEU A 250 27.28 -15.49 -0.97
C LEU A 250 26.33 -16.06 -2.04
N ALA A 251 26.11 -15.35 -3.15
CA ALA A 251 25.34 -15.86 -4.29
C ALA A 251 25.98 -17.12 -4.88
N ILE A 252 27.33 -17.16 -4.97
CA ILE A 252 28.08 -18.35 -5.43
C ILE A 252 27.92 -19.52 -4.44
N GLU A 253 27.86 -19.25 -3.14
CA GLU A 253 27.56 -20.28 -2.14
C GLU A 253 26.13 -20.83 -2.28
N HIS A 254 25.17 -19.98 -2.63
CA HIS A 254 23.81 -20.43 -2.93
C HIS A 254 23.74 -21.35 -4.14
N LEU A 255 24.58 -21.16 -5.18
CA LEU A 255 24.65 -22.11 -6.30
C LEU A 255 25.02 -23.53 -5.84
N LYS A 256 26.01 -23.65 -4.93
CA LYS A 256 26.37 -24.95 -4.34
C LYS A 256 25.21 -25.55 -3.52
N THR A 257 24.45 -24.70 -2.84
CA THR A 257 23.28 -25.11 -2.05
C THR A 257 22.14 -25.61 -2.94
N LEU A 258 21.89 -24.95 -4.08
CA LEU A 258 20.91 -25.39 -5.07
C LEU A 258 21.24 -26.80 -5.58
N GLU A 259 22.50 -27.05 -5.92
CA GLU A 259 22.94 -28.39 -6.36
C GLU A 259 22.76 -29.45 -5.27
N ALA A 260 23.11 -29.12 -4.02
CA ALA A 260 22.93 -30.02 -2.89
C ALA A 260 21.45 -30.36 -2.65
N LYS A 261 20.53 -29.44 -2.99
CA LYS A 261 19.07 -29.65 -2.97
C LYS A 261 18.53 -30.33 -4.23
N GLY A 262 19.38 -30.66 -5.21
CA GLY A 262 19.02 -31.44 -6.40
C GLY A 262 18.64 -30.61 -7.63
N PHE A 263 18.84 -29.29 -7.60
CA PHE A 263 18.68 -28.46 -8.79
C PHE A 263 19.83 -28.71 -9.78
N SER A 264 19.49 -28.69 -11.07
CA SER A 264 20.46 -28.74 -12.17
C SER A 264 20.86 -27.32 -12.55
N LEU A 265 22.16 -27.04 -12.53
CA LEU A 265 22.73 -25.76 -12.95
C LEU A 265 23.61 -25.94 -14.20
N PRO A 266 23.68 -24.96 -15.11
CA PRO A 266 24.62 -24.98 -16.24
C PRO A 266 26.04 -24.63 -15.78
N LYS A 267 26.66 -25.56 -15.03
CA LYS A 267 27.93 -25.33 -14.32
C LYS A 267 29.06 -24.87 -15.23
N ASP A 268 29.26 -25.57 -16.36
CA ASP A 268 30.35 -25.28 -17.28
C ASP A 268 30.24 -23.85 -17.83
N ASP A 269 29.01 -23.38 -18.08
CA ASP A 269 28.74 -22.03 -18.56
C ASP A 269 28.98 -21.00 -17.46
N ILE A 270 28.45 -21.23 -16.25
CA ILE A 270 28.63 -20.35 -15.08
C ILE A 270 30.11 -20.24 -14.69
N GLU A 271 30.85 -21.36 -14.60
CA GLU A 271 32.27 -21.37 -14.27
C GLU A 271 33.09 -20.63 -15.33
N SER A 272 32.80 -20.84 -16.62
CA SER A 272 33.50 -20.11 -17.69
C SER A 272 33.23 -18.60 -17.66
N LEU A 273 32.04 -18.19 -17.25
CA LEU A 273 31.68 -16.77 -17.09
C LEU A 273 32.39 -16.16 -15.87
N LEU A 274 32.38 -16.85 -14.72
CA LEU A 274 33.08 -16.40 -13.51
C LEU A 274 34.60 -16.27 -13.73
N GLU A 275 35.24 -17.21 -14.44
CA GLU A 275 36.69 -17.15 -14.73
C GLU A 275 37.10 -15.99 -15.65
N LYS A 276 36.18 -15.49 -16.49
CA LYS A 276 36.45 -14.35 -17.39
C LYS A 276 36.33 -13.00 -16.68
N HIS A 277 35.62 -12.96 -15.55
CA HIS A 277 35.17 -11.73 -14.91
C HIS A 277 35.53 -11.60 -13.41
N GLY A 278 36.09 -12.65 -12.78
CA GLY A 278 36.71 -12.62 -11.45
C GLY A 278 38.18 -12.20 -11.47
#